data_AF-A0A7S3KM69-F1
#
_entry.id   AF-A0A7S3KM69-F1
#
_cell.length_a   1.000
_cell.length_b   1.000
_cell.length_c   1.000
_cell.angle_alpha   90.00
_cell.angle_beta   90.00
_cell.angle_gamma   90.00
#
_symmetry.space_group_name_H-M   'P 1'
#
loop_
_entity.id
_entity.type
_entity.pdbx_description
1 polymer ?
#
loop_
_entity_poly.entity_id
_entity_poly.type
_entity_poly.pdbx_seq_one_letter_code
_entity_poly.pdbx_strand_id
1 'polypeptide(L)'
;MINRRTDKNLKIKPVEELVGEELRNIIVSPIEGETTGVLVSINKRGRNKFDQNDLALQKYLTSATGNLLNRLREEESRILSENSFRSIINLTKDLSKFHELDEFTLELTKRAQELFKVDTAKILLC
;
A
#
# COMPACT_ATOMS: atom_id res chain seq x y z
N MET A 1 -1.13 -16.72 -22.41
CA MET A 1 -2.09 -15.67 -22.83
C MET A 1 -2.42 -14.81 -21.62
N ILE A 2 -1.85 -13.60 -21.54
CA ILE A 2 -2.14 -12.67 -20.44
C ILE A 2 -3.41 -11.91 -20.79
N ASN A 3 -4.44 -12.07 -19.97
CA ASN A 3 -5.77 -11.51 -20.17
C ASN A 3 -5.76 -10.02 -19.81
N ARG A 4 -5.59 -9.14 -20.81
CA ARG A 4 -5.71 -7.68 -20.63
C ARG A 4 -7.19 -7.31 -20.51
N ARG A 5 -7.72 -7.28 -19.29
CA ARG A 5 -8.96 -6.53 -19.01
C ARG A 5 -8.65 -5.05 -19.19
N THR A 6 -8.90 -4.50 -20.37
CA THR A 6 -8.96 -3.06 -20.61
C THR A 6 -10.22 -2.52 -19.94
N ASP A 7 -10.03 -1.87 -18.80
CA ASP A 7 -11.10 -1.18 -18.09
C ASP A 7 -11.61 -0.02 -18.97
N LYS A 8 -12.81 -0.16 -19.54
CA LYS A 8 -13.37 0.74 -20.56
C LYS A 8 -13.75 2.14 -20.03
N ASN A 9 -13.54 2.40 -18.74
CA ASN A 9 -13.91 3.66 -18.08
C ASN A 9 -12.71 4.49 -17.62
N LEU A 10 -11.48 4.18 -18.05
CA LEU A 10 -10.33 5.04 -17.78
C LEU A 10 -10.49 6.36 -18.57
N LYS A 11 -10.98 7.41 -17.91
CA LYS A 11 -10.93 8.78 -18.43
C LYS A 11 -9.47 9.23 -18.44
N ILE A 12 -8.77 8.92 -19.52
CA ILE A 12 -7.42 9.44 -19.77
C ILE A 12 -7.58 10.94 -20.03
N LYS A 13 -7.29 11.75 -19.02
CA LYS A 13 -7.15 13.19 -19.21
C LYS A 13 -5.87 13.45 -20.01
N PRO A 14 -5.88 14.36 -21.01
CA PRO A 14 -4.67 14.88 -21.61
C PRO A 14 -3.69 15.35 -20.52
N VAL A 15 -2.40 15.13 -20.72
CA VAL A 15 -1.36 15.55 -19.75
C VAL A 15 -1.41 17.07 -19.56
N GLU A 16 -1.77 17.81 -20.60
CA GLU A 16 -1.97 19.25 -20.63
C GLU A 16 -3.07 19.70 -19.65
N GLU A 17 -4.15 18.92 -19.49
CA GLU A 17 -5.20 19.20 -18.49
C GLU A 17 -4.72 18.96 -17.05
N LEU A 18 -3.76 18.05 -16.85
CA LEU A 18 -3.17 17.78 -15.54
C LEU A 18 -2.15 18.84 -15.14
N VAL A 19 -1.41 19.37 -16.11
CA VAL A 19 -0.30 20.30 -15.87
C VAL A 19 -0.75 21.75 -15.91
N GLY A 20 -1.85 22.06 -16.61
CA GLY A 20 -2.35 23.43 -16.76
C GLY A 20 -1.50 24.31 -17.68
N GLU A 21 -0.57 23.71 -18.43
CA GLU A 21 0.31 24.39 -19.38
C GLU A 21 0.41 23.57 -20.68
N GLU A 22 0.80 24.23 -21.77
CA GLU A 22 1.13 23.57 -23.02
C GLU A 22 2.35 22.63 -22.85
N LEU A 23 2.22 21.40 -23.33
CA LEU A 23 3.26 20.39 -23.25
C LEU A 23 4.34 20.63 -24.31
N ARG A 24 5.56 20.97 -23.88
CA ARG A 24 6.74 21.16 -24.75
C ARG A 24 7.64 19.94 -24.81
N ASN A 25 7.91 19.33 -23.66
CA ASN A 25 8.74 18.14 -23.54
C ASN A 25 8.38 17.36 -22.27
N ILE A 26 8.63 16.05 -22.29
CA ILE A 26 8.32 15.14 -21.20
C ILE A 26 9.35 14.04 -21.12
N ILE A 27 9.71 13.64 -19.90
CA ILE A 27 10.43 12.40 -19.61
C ILE A 27 9.66 11.61 -18.55
N VAL A 28 9.47 10.32 -18.81
CA VAL A 28 8.74 9.40 -17.94
C VAL A 28 9.68 8.27 -17.60
N SER A 29 9.93 8.09 -16.31
CA SER A 29 10.79 7.01 -15.82
C SER A 29 10.03 6.16 -14.80
N PRO A 30 10.07 4.82 -14.93
CA PRO A 30 9.48 3.95 -13.93
C PRO A 30 10.24 4.11 -12.61
N ILE A 31 9.50 4.10 -11.51
CA ILE A 31 10.08 3.91 -10.17
C ILE A 31 10.44 2.43 -10.07
N GLU A 32 11.72 2.14 -9.89
CA GLU A 32 12.24 0.76 -9.82
C GLU A 32 11.90 0.14 -8.46
N GLY A 33 11.39 -1.10 -8.43
CA GLY A 33 11.04 -1.83 -7.20
C GLY A 33 9.71 -2.57 -7.30
N GLU A 34 9.22 -3.11 -6.18
CA GLU A 34 7.87 -3.69 -6.13
C GLU A 34 6.77 -2.64 -6.20
N THR A 35 7.05 -1.41 -5.74
CA THR A 35 6.10 -0.31 -5.80
C THR A 35 5.98 0.20 -7.24
N THR A 36 4.82 0.00 -7.85
CA THR A 36 4.56 0.39 -9.24
C THR A 36 4.22 1.88 -9.30
N GLY A 37 5.19 2.71 -9.68
CA GLY A 37 4.99 4.15 -9.88
C GLY A 37 5.78 4.68 -11.06
N VAL A 38 5.48 5.91 -11.47
CA VAL A 38 6.23 6.61 -12.52
C VAL A 38 6.58 8.01 -12.03
N LEU A 39 7.82 8.44 -12.31
CA LEU A 39 8.22 9.83 -12.17
C LEU A 39 8.07 10.49 -13.54
N VAL A 40 7.30 11.56 -13.58
CA VAL A 40 7.02 12.33 -14.80
C VAL A 40 7.60 13.73 -14.63
N SER A 41 8.53 14.11 -15.49
CA SER A 41 9.06 15.47 -15.55
C SER A 41 8.61 16.14 -16.84
N ILE A 42 8.04 17.35 -16.71
CA ILE A 42 7.34 18.05 -17.79
C ILE A 42 7.94 19.45 -17.95
N ASN A 43 8.06 19.92 -19.19
CA ASN A 43 8.42 21.28 -19.53
C ASN A 43 9.74 21.75 -18.89
N LYS A 44 10.87 21.14 -19.28
CA LYS A 44 12.21 21.57 -18.85
C LYS A 44 12.38 23.09 -18.99
N ARG A 45 12.87 23.71 -17.92
CA ARG A 45 13.15 25.14 -17.86
C ARG A 45 14.51 25.45 -18.49
N GLY A 46 14.62 26.60 -19.16
CA GLY A 46 15.88 27.13 -19.71
C GLY A 46 16.44 26.42 -20.94
N ARG A 47 15.94 25.22 -21.30
CA ARG A 47 16.30 24.49 -22.52
C ARG A 47 15.08 23.78 -23.09
N ASN A 48 15.06 23.58 -24.40
CA ASN A 48 13.90 22.98 -25.10
C ASN A 48 13.87 21.44 -25.07
N LYS A 49 14.93 20.77 -24.58
CA LYS A 49 15.01 19.30 -24.53
C LYS A 49 15.73 18.82 -23.27
N PHE A 50 15.34 17.64 -22.80
CA PHE A 50 16.09 16.90 -21.79
C PHE A 50 17.37 16.31 -22.41
N ASP A 51 18.46 16.35 -21.66
CA ASP A 51 19.76 15.82 -22.03
C ASP A 51 20.09 14.53 -21.26
N GLN A 52 21.24 13.92 -21.55
CA GLN A 52 21.65 12.67 -20.91
C GLN A 52 21.86 12.81 -19.39
N ASN A 53 22.27 13.99 -18.92
CA ASN A 53 22.44 14.23 -17.48
C ASN A 53 21.09 14.27 -16.78
N ASP A 54 20.06 14.86 -17.39
CA ASP A 54 18.69 14.82 -16.85
C ASP A 54 18.18 13.40 -16.73
N LEU A 55 18.39 12.58 -17.76
CA LEU A 55 17.97 11.17 -17.77
C LEU A 55 18.70 10.37 -16.68
N ALA A 56 20.01 10.60 -16.50
CA ALA A 56 20.79 9.97 -15.45
C ALA A 56 20.32 10.38 -14.04
N LEU A 57 20.05 11.66 -13.83
CA LEU A 57 19.52 12.17 -12.56
C LEU A 57 18.13 11.61 -12.26
N GLN A 58 17.22 11.61 -13.26
CA GLN A 58 15.89 11.04 -13.08
C GLN A 58 15.97 9.55 -12.73
N LYS A 59 16.87 8.79 -13.37
CA LYS A 59 17.09 7.38 -13.05
C LYS A 59 17.57 7.17 -11.61
N TYR A 60 18.51 8.00 -11.14
CA TYR A 60 18.97 7.94 -9.77
C TYR A 60 17.84 8.22 -8.77
N LEU A 61 17.04 9.26 -9.05
CA LEU A 61 15.88 9.62 -8.23
C LEU A 61 14.85 8.49 -8.18
N THR A 62 14.48 7.91 -9.34
CA THR A 62 13.50 6.82 -9.38
C THR A 62 13.96 5.59 -8.61
N SER A 63 15.25 5.27 -8.67
CA SER A 63 15.81 4.14 -7.90
C SER A 63 15.83 4.42 -6.39
N ALA A 64 16.25 5.62 -5.98
CA ALA A 64 16.25 6.02 -4.57
C ALA A 64 14.82 6.08 -3.99
N THR A 65 13.88 6.65 -4.72
CA THR A 65 12.47 6.72 -4.33
C THR A 65 11.86 5.32 -4.20
N GLY A 66 12.13 4.42 -5.14
CA GLY A 66 11.61 3.05 -5.07
C GLY A 66 12.06 2.30 -3.82
N ASN A 67 13.34 2.42 -3.46
CA ASN A 67 13.88 1.85 -2.24
C ASN A 67 13.23 2.44 -0.97
N LEU A 68 13.02 3.75 -0.94
CA LEU A 68 12.37 4.41 0.20
C LEU A 68 10.91 3.97 0.36
N LEU A 69 10.16 3.90 -0.74
CA LEU A 69 8.75 3.46 -0.72
C LEU A 69 8.62 2.03 -0.22
N ASN A 70 9.50 1.12 -0.66
CA ASN A 70 9.48 -0.26 -0.18
C ASN A 70 9.73 -0.33 1.34
N ARG A 71 10.70 0.44 1.85
CA ARG A 71 11.00 0.51 3.29
C ARG A 71 9.81 1.03 4.11
N LEU A 72 9.17 2.10 3.65
CA LEU A 72 7.98 2.65 4.32
C LEU A 72 6.85 1.62 4.38
N ARG A 73 6.62 0.88 3.29
CA ARG A 73 5.61 -0.17 3.24
C ARG A 73 5.93 -1.36 4.17
N GLU A 74 7.20 -1.74 4.25
CA GLU A 74 7.68 -2.76 5.19
C GLU A 74 7.49 -2.31 6.64
N GLU A 75 7.77 -1.04 6.94
CA GLU A 75 7.56 -0.46 8.27
C GLU A 75 6.07 -0.39 8.65
N GLU A 76 5.20 0.05 7.74
CA GLU A 76 3.75 0.01 7.93
C GLU A 76 3.26 -1.42 8.20
N SER A 77 3.73 -2.39 7.41
CA SER A 77 3.38 -3.80 7.60
C SER A 77 3.85 -4.33 8.95
N ARG A 78 5.02 -3.90 9.40
CA ARG A 78 5.56 -4.24 10.72
C ARG A 78 4.73 -3.63 11.85
N ILE A 79 4.37 -2.34 11.76
CA ILE A 79 3.52 -1.66 12.75
C ILE A 79 2.15 -2.35 12.85
N LEU A 80 1.53 -2.67 11.72
CA LEU A 80 0.28 -3.42 11.67
C LEU A 80 0.39 -4.79 12.33
N SER A 81 1.48 -5.51 12.06
CA SER A 81 1.77 -6.81 12.67
C SER A 81 1.96 -6.70 14.18
N GLU A 82 2.78 -5.76 14.65
CA GLU A 82 3.00 -5.51 16.08
C GLU A 82 1.69 -5.17 16.82
N ASN A 83 0.83 -4.35 16.21
CA ASN A 83 -0.49 -4.03 16.76
C ASN A 83 -1.41 -5.27 16.82
N SER A 84 -1.37 -6.12 15.79
CA SER A 84 -2.13 -7.36 15.75
C SER A 84 -1.66 -8.33 16.84
N PHE A 85 -0.35 -8.49 17.01
CA PHE A 85 0.23 -9.31 18.09
C PHE A 85 -0.13 -8.80 19.48
N ARG A 86 -0.07 -7.48 19.72
CA ARG A 86 -0.48 -6.89 21.00
C ARG A 86 -1.95 -7.17 21.31
N SER A 87 -2.82 -7.07 20.30
CA SER A 87 -4.25 -7.36 20.44
C SER A 87 -4.49 -8.82 20.84
N ILE A 88 -3.77 -9.77 20.19
CA ILE A 88 -3.82 -11.20 20.54
C ILE A 88 -3.32 -11.43 21.97
N ILE A 89 -2.18 -10.85 22.36
CA ILE A 89 -1.63 -11.01 23.71
C ILE A 89 -2.62 -10.50 24.78
N ASN A 90 -3.25 -9.36 24.54
CA ASN A 90 -4.25 -8.81 25.47
C ASN A 90 -5.47 -9.72 25.57
N LEU A 91 -5.96 -10.22 24.43
CA LEU A 91 -7.05 -11.19 24.39
C LEU A 91 -6.69 -12.45 25.19
N THR A 92 -5.48 -13.01 25.01
CA THR A 92 -5.03 -14.18 25.78
C THR A 92 -4.97 -13.91 27.29
N LYS A 93 -4.50 -12.73 27.72
CA LYS A 93 -4.45 -12.34 29.14
C LYS A 93 -5.84 -12.16 29.77
N ASP A 94 -6.78 -11.62 28.99
CA ASP A 94 -8.15 -11.46 29.47
C ASP A 94 -8.84 -12.82 29.57
N LEU A 95 -8.61 -13.70 28.59
CA LEU A 95 -9.16 -15.04 28.60
C LEU A 95 -8.55 -15.95 29.66
N SER A 96 -7.29 -15.74 30.06
CA SER A 96 -6.66 -16.54 31.13
C SER A 96 -7.26 -16.33 32.52
N LYS A 97 -8.20 -15.38 32.68
CA LYS A 97 -8.88 -15.09 33.95
C LYS A 97 -10.08 -16.02 34.19
N PHE A 98 -10.61 -16.65 33.14
CA PHE A 98 -11.73 -17.57 33.25
C PHE A 98 -11.27 -18.95 33.69
N HIS A 99 -11.99 -19.55 34.63
CA HIS A 99 -11.70 -20.88 35.16
C HIS A 99 -12.68 -21.93 34.64
N GLU A 100 -13.81 -21.49 34.06
CA GLU A 100 -14.84 -22.34 33.47
C GLU A 100 -14.82 -22.24 31.95
N LEU A 101 -14.98 -23.39 31.28
CA LEU A 101 -14.87 -23.52 29.83
C LEU A 101 -16.00 -22.78 29.09
N ASP A 102 -17.22 -22.78 29.63
CA ASP A 102 -18.37 -22.15 29.00
C ASP A 102 -18.23 -20.61 29.01
N GLU A 103 -17.79 -20.03 30.12
CA GLU A 103 -17.53 -18.59 30.22
C GLU A 103 -16.37 -18.17 29.30
N PHE A 104 -15.29 -18.97 29.27
CA PHE A 104 -14.15 -18.75 28.37
C PHE A 104 -14.58 -18.76 26.89
N THR A 105 -15.32 -19.79 26.46
CA THR A 105 -15.72 -19.94 25.06
C THR A 105 -16.68 -18.85 24.62
N LEU A 106 -17.61 -18.42 25.49
CA LEU A 106 -18.51 -17.31 25.21
C LEU A 106 -17.75 -15.99 25.02
N GLU A 107 -16.83 -15.66 25.93
CA GLU A 107 -16.04 -14.44 25.84
C GLU A 107 -15.11 -14.44 24.63
N LEU A 108 -14.40 -15.55 24.36
CA LEU A 108 -13.55 -15.69 23.17
C LEU A 108 -14.36 -15.52 21.89
N THR A 109 -15.57 -16.08 21.83
CA THR A 109 -16.45 -15.95 20.66
C THR A 109 -16.85 -14.50 20.41
N LYS A 110 -17.27 -13.77 21.45
CA LYS A 110 -17.60 -12.34 21.35
C LYS A 110 -16.42 -11.51 20.87
N ARG A 111 -15.24 -11.72 21.46
CA ARG A 111 -14.02 -11.01 21.08
C ARG A 111 -13.59 -11.31 19.64
N ALA A 112 -13.74 -12.55 19.19
CA ALA A 112 -13.49 -12.92 17.79
C ALA A 112 -14.45 -12.21 16.83
N GLN A 113 -15.74 -12.11 17.17
CA GLN A 113 -16.71 -11.35 16.37
C GLN A 113 -16.30 -9.89 16.21
N GLU A 114 -15.92 -9.24 17.30
CA GLU A 114 -15.47 -7.83 17.30
C GLU A 114 -14.18 -7.65 16.50
N LEU A 115 -13.18 -8.51 16.73
CA LEU A 115 -11.86 -8.42 16.09
C LEU A 115 -11.96 -8.58 14.57
N PHE A 116 -12.75 -9.56 14.11
CA PHE A 116 -12.93 -9.83 12.68
C PHE A 116 -14.04 -8.99 12.03
N LYS A 117 -14.80 -8.23 12.82
CA LYS A 117 -15.97 -7.45 12.37
C LYS A 117 -16.98 -8.31 11.62
N VAL A 118 -17.33 -9.47 12.19
CA VAL A 118 -18.28 -10.43 11.62
C VAL A 118 -19.55 -10.50 12.44
N ASP A 119 -20.69 -10.70 11.77
CA ASP A 119 -22.00 -10.79 12.43
C ASP A 119 -22.10 -11.97 13.40
N THR A 120 -21.42 -13.09 13.10
CA THR A 120 -21.45 -14.30 13.94
C THR A 120 -20.11 -15.02 13.93
N ALA A 121 -19.63 -15.42 15.11
CA ALA A 121 -18.56 -16.40 15.30
C ALA A 121 -19.09 -17.52 16.19
N LYS A 122 -18.54 -18.73 16.04
CA LYS A 122 -18.85 -19.90 16.88
C LYS A 122 -17.59 -20.73 17.07
N ILE A 123 -17.40 -21.25 18.29
CA ILE A 123 -16.38 -22.24 18.60
C ILE A 123 -17.06 -23.60 18.64
N LEU A 124 -16.47 -24.57 17.94
CA LEU A 124 -16.92 -25.97 17.95
C LEU A 124 -15.84 -26.77 18.66
N LEU A 125 -16.19 -27.35 19.81
CA LEU A 125 -15.34 -28.29 20.55
C LEU A 125 -15.82 -29.70 20.20
N CYS A 126 -14.90 -30.58 19.82
CA CYS A 126 -15.16 -31.99 19.54
C CYS A 126 -14.77 -32.86 20.73
#